data_AF-A0A560BNC3-F1
#
_entry.id   AF-A0A560BNC3-F1
#
_cell.length_a   1.000
_cell.length_b   1.000
_cell.length_c   1.000
_cell.angle_alpha   90.00
_cell.angle_beta   90.00
_cell.angle_gamma   90.00
#
_symmetry.space_group_name_H-M   'P 1'
#
loop_
_entity.id
_entity.type
_entity.pdbx_description
1 polymer ?
#
loop_
_entity_poly.entity_id
_entity_poly.type
_entity_poly.pdbx_seq_one_letter_code
_entity_poly.pdbx_strand_id
1 'polypeptide(L)' 'MVLHPQFFDGFRDFLYGRPFDYRGLDGWPLLDQHRYENGRELAAECRAAGITVRWGDRTRIPRGPRDVVSGRARWRAVP' A
#
# COMPACT_ATOMS: atom_id res chain seq x y z
N MET A 1 15.05 3.32 -11.08
CA MET A 1 14.28 2.57 -10.05
C MET A 1 13.23 3.51 -9.50
N VAL A 2 11.94 3.20 -9.66
CA VAL A 2 10.87 4.06 -9.16
C VAL A 2 10.77 3.84 -7.65
N LEU A 3 11.03 4.89 -6.87
CA LEU A 3 10.87 4.87 -5.41
C LEU A 3 9.43 5.27 -5.09
N HIS A 4 8.79 4.60 -4.12
CA HIS A 4 7.39 4.84 -3.75
C HIS A 4 7.25 5.26 -2.28
N PRO A 5 7.84 6.39 -1.84
CA PRO A 5 7.81 6.78 -0.44
C PRO A 5 6.38 6.97 0.09
N GLN A 6 5.47 7.58 -0.69
CA GLN A 6 4.09 7.77 -0.27
C GLN A 6 3.28 6.47 -0.16
N PHE A 7 3.64 5.44 -0.93
CA PHE A 7 3.05 4.11 -0.76
C PHE A 7 3.40 3.54 0.62
N PHE A 8 4.67 3.65 1.01
CA PHE A 8 5.13 3.22 2.33
C PHE A 8 4.42 4.01 3.45
N ASP A 9 4.31 5.33 3.30
CA ASP A 9 3.64 6.17 4.29
C ASP A 9 2.17 5.78 4.48
N GLY A 10 1.44 5.56 3.39
CA GLY A 10 0.06 5.07 3.45
C GLY A 10 -0.04 3.70 4.12
N PHE A 11 0.80 2.76 3.72
CA PHE A 11 0.83 1.42 4.32
C PHE A 11 1.05 1.47 5.84
N ARG A 12 2.01 2.29 6.27
CA ARG A 12 2.37 2.48 7.67
C ARG A 12 1.26 3.17 8.47
N ASP A 13 0.65 4.21 7.92
CA ASP A 13 -0.43 4.95 8.57
C ASP A 13 -1.64 4.07 8.83
N PHE A 14 -1.99 3.18 7.89
CA PHE A 14 -3.03 2.18 8.13
C PHE A 14 -2.67 1.24 9.28
N LEU A 15 -1.44 0.69 9.30
CA LEU A 15 -1.01 -0.22 10.35
C LEU A 15 -1.03 0.42 11.75
N TYR A 16 -0.72 1.71 11.84
CA TYR A 16 -0.78 2.46 13.10
C TYR A 16 -2.17 3.02 13.42
N GLY A 17 -3.19 2.71 12.62
CA GLY A 17 -4.56 3.19 12.85
C GLY A 17 -4.70 4.71 12.74
N ARG A 18 -3.81 5.38 12.00
CA ARG A 18 -3.94 6.82 11.74
C ARG A 18 -5.18 7.05 10.87
N PRO A 19 -5.97 8.10 11.11
CA PRO A 19 -7.08 8.44 10.21
C PRO A 19 -6.57 8.79 8.81
N PHE A 20 -7.48 8.80 7.83
CA PHE A 20 -7.16 9.26 6.48
C PHE A 20 -7.22 10.80 6.44
N ASP A 21 -6.10 11.45 6.12
CA ASP A 21 -5.99 12.92 6.08
C ASP A 21 -6.15 13.46 4.66
N TYR A 22 -7.41 13.69 4.26
CA TYR A 22 -7.74 14.25 2.95
C TYR A 22 -7.09 15.61 2.70
N ARG A 23 -6.96 16.46 3.74
CA ARG A 23 -6.38 17.80 3.59
C ARG A 23 -4.87 17.73 3.37
N GLY A 24 -4.20 16.78 4.01
CA GLY A 24 -2.78 16.53 3.80
C GLY A 24 -2.46 16.07 2.37
N LEU A 25 -3.39 15.36 1.72
CA LEU A 25 -3.26 14.86 0.35
C LEU A 25 -3.39 15.96 -0.72
N ASP A 26 -4.22 16.98 -0.48
CA ASP A 26 -4.45 18.07 -1.43
C ASP A 26 -3.15 18.82 -1.81
N GLY A 27 -2.14 18.77 -0.95
CA GLY A 27 -0.82 19.35 -1.19
C GLY A 27 0.14 18.49 -2.02
N TRP A 28 -0.24 17.27 -2.40
CA TRP A 28 0.63 16.33 -3.11
C TRP A 28 0.29 16.24 -4.60
N PRO A 29 1.28 15.90 -5.46
CA PRO A 29 1.00 15.47 -6.83
C PRO A 29 0.02 14.29 -6.85
N LEU A 30 -0.90 14.27 -7.82
CA LEU A 30 -1.94 13.23 -7.94
C LEU A 30 -1.37 11.80 -7.89
N LEU A 31 -0.23 11.57 -8.54
CA LEU A 31 0.44 10.27 -8.51
C LEU A 31 0.82 9.83 -7.07
N ASP A 32 1.24 10.76 -6.24
CA ASP A 32 1.65 10.49 -4.86
C ASP A 32 0.44 10.31 -3.93
N GLN A 33 -0.68 11.01 -4.21
CA GLN A 33 -1.96 10.74 -3.56
C GLN A 33 -2.42 9.30 -3.82
N HIS A 34 -2.45 8.88 -5.08
CA HIS A 34 -2.80 7.51 -5.44
C HIS A 34 -1.86 6.47 -4.83
N ARG A 35 -0.55 6.77 -4.75
CA ARG A 35 0.40 5.85 -4.11
C ARG A 35 0.07 5.67 -2.63
N TYR A 36 -0.24 6.76 -1.92
CA TYR A 36 -0.64 6.71 -0.52
C TYR A 36 -1.93 5.93 -0.30
N GLU A 37 -2.96 6.21 -1.08
CA GLU A 37 -4.23 5.48 -1.07
C GLU A 37 -4.03 3.98 -1.27
N ASN A 38 -3.29 3.61 -2.33
CA ASN A 38 -2.94 2.22 -2.61
C ASN A 38 -2.15 1.57 -1.46
N GLY A 39 -1.27 2.33 -0.81
CA GLY A 39 -0.54 1.87 0.37
C GLY A 39 -1.47 1.46 1.50
N ARG A 40 -2.47 2.29 1.79
CA ARG A 40 -3.49 2.04 2.82
C ARG A 40 -4.38 0.85 2.47
N GLU A 41 -4.88 0.80 1.24
CA GLU A 41 -5.71 -0.31 0.74
C GLU A 41 -4.96 -1.64 0.87
N LEU A 42 -3.71 -1.70 0.38
CA LEU A 42 -2.95 -2.94 0.37
C LEU A 42 -2.53 -3.37 1.78
N ALA A 43 -2.34 -2.43 2.71
CA ALA A 43 -2.14 -2.76 4.12
C ALA A 43 -3.39 -3.39 4.75
N ALA A 44 -4.58 -2.91 4.40
CA ALA A 44 -5.85 -3.50 4.81
C ALA A 44 -6.02 -4.92 4.26
N GLU A 45 -5.73 -5.13 2.98
CA GLU A 45 -5.77 -6.46 2.36
C GLU A 45 -4.75 -7.43 3.01
N CYS A 46 -3.51 -6.98 3.25
CA CYS A 46 -2.51 -7.79 3.94
C CYS A 46 -2.99 -8.19 5.34
N ARG A 47 -3.57 -7.25 6.10
CA ARG A 47 -4.12 -7.52 7.44
C ARG A 47 -5.26 -8.53 7.38
N ALA A 48 -6.20 -8.37 6.44
CA ALA A 48 -7.32 -9.29 6.27
C ALA A 48 -6.86 -10.70 5.88
N ALA A 49 -5.76 -10.81 5.12
CA ALA A 49 -5.14 -12.08 4.75
C ALA A 49 -4.20 -12.67 5.82
N GLY A 50 -4.03 -12.01 6.98
CA GLY A 50 -3.08 -12.45 8.01
C GLY A 50 -1.59 -12.33 7.60
N ILE A 51 -1.29 -11.56 6.56
CA ILE A 51 0.07 -11.39 6.02
C ILE A 51 0.78 -10.28 6.79
N THR A 52 1.82 -10.65 7.53
CA THR A 52 2.71 -9.68 8.17
C THR A 52 3.79 -9.21 7.19
N VAL A 53 3.77 -7.91 6.87
CA VAL A 53 4.74 -7.30 5.94
C VAL A 53 5.86 -6.62 6.72
N ARG A 54 7.10 -7.08 6.51
CA ARG A 54 8.31 -6.44 7.05
C ARG A 54 8.99 -5.59 5.98
N TRP A 55 9.21 -4.33 6.30
CA TRP A 55 9.87 -3.37 5.43
C TRP A 55 11.36 -3.29 5.78
N GLY A 56 12.23 -3.61 4.82
CA GLY A 56 13.68 -3.41 4.96
C GLY A 56 14.18 -2.06 4.45
N ASP A 57 13.42 -1.42 3.54
CA ASP A 57 13.71 -0.13 2.93
C ASP A 57 12.38 0.54 2.56
N ARG A 58 12.22 1.82 2.93
CA ARG A 58 11.01 2.63 2.68
C ARG A 58 10.66 2.79 1.20
N THR A 59 11.61 2.55 0.31
CA THR A 59 11.47 2.75 -1.13
C THR A 59 11.27 1.45 -1.91
N ARG A 60 11.41 0.30 -1.25
CA ARG A 60 11.30 -1.03 -1.89
C ARG A 60 10.07 -1.76 -1.38
N ILE A 61 9.18 -2.12 -2.30
CA ILE A 61 7.98 -2.90 -1.99
C ILE A 61 8.39 -4.35 -1.62
N PRO A 62 8.07 -4.83 -0.40
CA PRO A 62 8.36 -6.20 0.03
C PRO A 62 7.56 -7.25 -0.74
N ARG A 63 7.90 -8.53 -0.52
CA ARG A 63 7.25 -9.66 -1.21
C ARG A 63 5.76 -9.80 -0.86
N GLY A 64 5.39 -9.67 0.41
CA GLY A 64 4.00 -9.85 0.87
C GLY A 64 2.96 -9.04 0.08
N PRO A 65 3.13 -7.70 -0.06
CA PRO A 65 2.25 -6.89 -0.90
C PRO A 65 2.16 -7.36 -2.36
N ARG A 66 3.27 -7.84 -2.94
CA ARG A 66 3.28 -8.39 -4.32
C ARG A 66 2.49 -9.68 -4.42
N ASP A 67 2.57 -10.54 -3.42
CA ASP A 67 1.86 -11.81 -3.38
C ASP A 67 0.34 -11.59 -3.31
N VAL A 68 -0.12 -10.58 -2.55
CA VAL A 68 -1.53 -10.17 -2.49
C VAL A 68 -2.03 -9.68 -3.85
N VAL A 69 -1.32 -8.73 -4.46
CA VAL A 69 -1.69 -8.20 -5.78
C VAL A 69 -1.70 -9.32 -6.84
N SER A 70 -0.70 -10.20 -6.81
CA SER A 70 -0.61 -11.34 -7.73
C SER A 70 -1.74 -12.35 -7.52
N GLY A 71 -2.11 -12.61 -6.26
CA GLY A 71 -3.27 -13.43 -5.91
C GLY A 71 -4.55 -12.84 -6.49
N ARG A 72 -4.79 -11.55 -6.28
CA ARG A 72 -5.97 -10.82 -6.80
C ARG A 72 -6.05 -10.86 -8.32
N ALA A 73 -4.92 -10.68 -9.01
CA ALA A 73 -4.85 -10.78 -10.47
C ALA A 73 -5.20 -12.19 -10.96
N ARG A 74 -4.74 -13.24 -10.28
CA ARG A 74 -5.09 -14.63 -10.61
C ARG A 74 -6.58 -14.89 -10.42
N TRP A 75 -7.18 -14.45 -9.32
CA TRP A 75 -8.62 -14.59 -9.08
C TRP A 75 -9.47 -13.90 -10.15
N ARG A 76 -9.07 -12.73 -10.63
CA ARG A 76 -9.76 -12.02 -11.72
C ARG A 76 -9.59 -12.66 -13.09
N ALA A 77 -8.57 -13.50 -13.26
CA ALA A 77 -8.29 -14.22 -14.50
C ALA A 77 -8.98 -15.60 -14.56
N VAL A 78 -9.67 -16.02 -13.49
CA VAL A 78 -10.55 -17.19 -13.52
C VAL A 78 -11.90 -16.73 -14.10
N PRO A 79 -12.32 -17.27 -15.27
CA PRO A 79 -13.57 -16.90 -15.92
C PRO A 79 -14.82 -17.37 -15.17
#